data_AF-A0A3M1A7N3-F1
#
_entry.id   AF-A0A3M1A7N3-F1
#
_cell.length_a   1.000
_cell.length_b   1.000
_cell.length_c   1.000
_cell.angle_alpha   90.00
_cell.angle_beta   90.00
_cell.angle_gamma   90.00
#
_symmetry.space_group_name_H-M   'P 1'
#
loop_
_entity.id
_entity.type
_entity.pdbx_description
1 polymer ?
#
loop_
_entity_poly.entity_id
_entity_poly.type
_entity_poly.pdbx_seq_one_letter_code
_entity_poly.pdbx_strand_id
1 'polypeptide(L)'
;IRIALLDTVEPAAASAHLLVLSPPYGPTGERQCRVVSLDGALGFAGLDFASLSAAYDPARGLTVSLPGTVYLPEEGFSNSIVLSVTINQATGAVEADIEPVGRE
;
A
#
# COMPACT_ATOMS: atom_id res chain seq x y z
N ILE A 1 1.04 7.58 -12.58
CA ILE A 1 0.76 7.18 -11.18
C ILE A 1 1.82 7.83 -10.30
N ARG A 2 1.48 8.28 -9.09
CA ARG A 2 2.45 8.71 -8.07
C ARG A 2 2.15 7.97 -6.78
N ILE A 3 3.21 7.55 -6.09
CA ILE A 3 3.11 6.81 -4.84
C ILE A 3 3.97 7.52 -3.82
N ALA A 4 3.45 7.69 -2.61
CA ALA A 4 4.17 8.26 -1.49
C ALA A 4 3.96 7.38 -0.26
N LEU A 5 5.02 7.19 0.52
CA LEU A 5 4.91 6.69 1.89
C LEU A 5 4.44 7.85 2.77
N LEU A 6 3.36 7.62 3.52
CA LEU A 6 2.93 8.49 4.60
C LEU A 6 3.35 7.87 5.92
N ASP A 7 3.89 8.69 6.81
CA ASP A 7 4.10 8.35 8.22
C ASP A 7 3.25 9.32 9.05
N THR A 8 2.20 8.80 9.67
CA THR A 8 1.28 9.60 10.50
C THR A 8 1.82 9.84 11.91
N VAL A 9 3.00 9.33 12.24
CA VAL A 9 3.64 9.31 13.57
C VAL A 9 2.88 8.43 14.58
N GLU A 10 1.57 8.61 14.68
CA GLU A 10 0.69 7.82 15.53
C GLU A 10 -0.40 7.11 14.71
N PRO A 11 -0.85 5.92 15.16
CA PRO A 11 -0.29 5.14 16.25
C PRO A 11 1.11 4.60 15.90
N ALA A 12 2.06 4.67 16.82
CA ALA A 12 3.46 4.28 16.54
C ALA A 12 3.62 2.86 15.96
N ALA A 13 2.72 1.94 16.30
CA ALA A 13 2.73 0.56 15.82
C ALA A 13 2.04 0.37 14.45
N ALA A 14 1.43 1.41 13.88
CA ALA A 14 0.64 1.35 12.65
C ALA A 14 0.55 2.72 11.95
N SER A 15 1.69 3.43 11.84
CA SER A 15 1.73 4.79 11.28
C SER A 15 2.00 4.85 9.77
N ALA A 16 2.45 3.75 9.15
CA ALA A 16 2.84 3.73 7.75
C ALA A 16 1.63 3.48 6.83
N HIS A 17 1.44 4.33 5.84
CA HIS A 17 0.40 4.17 4.81
C HIS A 17 0.96 4.46 3.42
N LEU A 18 0.33 3.95 2.36
CA LEU A 18 0.67 4.36 1.00
C LEU A 18 -0.39 5.29 0.42
N LEU A 19 0.02 6.48 0.00
CA LEU A 19 -0.80 7.37 -0.81
C LEU A 19 -0.59 7.06 -2.29
N VAL A 20 -1.68 6.81 -3.00
CA VAL A 20 -1.72 6.52 -4.44
C VAL A 20 -2.49 7.62 -5.15
N LEU A 21 -1.81 8.32 -6.06
CA LEU A 21 -2.43 9.20 -7.05
C LEU A 21 -2.44 8.52 -8.41
N SER A 22 -3.62 8.21 -8.93
CA SER A 22 -3.81 7.47 -10.17
C SER A 22 -4.95 8.05 -11.03
N PRO A 23 -4.99 7.75 -12.34
CA PRO A 23 -6.20 7.92 -13.16
C PRO A 23 -7.36 7.04 -12.63
N PRO A 24 -8.61 7.29 -13.06
CA PRO A 24 -9.02 8.30 -14.03
C PRO A 24 -8.89 9.72 -13.47
N TYR A 25 -8.84 10.69 -14.40
CA TYR A 25 -8.91 12.10 -14.03
C TYR A 25 -10.37 12.51 -13.88
N GLY A 26 -10.67 13.31 -12.86
CA GLY A 26 -11.98 13.92 -12.70
C GLY A 26 -12.20 15.07 -13.70
N PRO A 27 -13.40 15.68 -13.70
CA PRO A 27 -13.76 16.72 -14.66
C PRO A 27 -12.87 17.95 -14.61
N THR A 28 -12.20 18.21 -13.48
CA THR A 28 -11.27 19.35 -13.32
C THR A 28 -9.82 18.98 -13.56
N GLY A 29 -9.55 17.75 -14.03
CA GLY A 29 -8.20 17.25 -14.28
C GLY A 29 -7.46 16.78 -13.02
N GLU A 30 -8.17 16.65 -11.90
CA GLU A 30 -7.65 16.06 -10.67
C GLU A 30 -7.48 14.54 -10.82
N ARG A 31 -6.48 13.96 -10.17
CA ARG A 31 -6.36 12.50 -10.05
C ARG A 31 -7.19 12.03 -8.87
N GLN A 32 -7.67 10.80 -8.90
CA GLN A 32 -8.12 10.19 -7.67
C GLN A 32 -6.95 10.03 -6.69
N CYS A 33 -7.27 10.13 -5.39
CA CYS A 33 -6.35 9.97 -4.29
C CYS A 33 -6.87 8.86 -3.37
N ARG A 34 -6.08 7.80 -3.22
CA ARG A 34 -6.41 6.66 -2.35
C ARG A 34 -5.29 6.48 -1.34
N VAL A 35 -5.67 6.25 -0.09
CA VAL A 35 -4.74 5.84 0.96
C VAL A 35 -4.94 4.34 1.17
N VAL A 36 -3.87 3.58 1.03
CA VAL A 36 -3.81 2.15 1.34
C VAL A 36 -3.29 2.02 2.76
N SER A 37 -4.15 1.45 3.61
CA SER A 37 -3.93 1.19 5.03
C SER A 37 -4.09 -0.32 5.27
N LEU A 38 -3.60 -0.81 6.41
CA LEU A 38 -3.82 -2.21 6.81
C LEU A 38 -5.30 -2.49 7.08
N ASP A 39 -5.94 -1.62 7.88
CA ASP A 39 -7.36 -1.71 8.20
C ASP A 39 -7.94 -0.32 8.43
N GLY A 40 -8.27 0.39 7.33
CA GLY A 40 -9.05 1.64 7.28
C GLY A 40 -8.48 2.83 8.08
N ALA A 41 -8.45 2.71 9.40
CA ALA A 41 -7.87 3.62 10.38
C ALA A 41 -6.42 3.28 10.77
N LEU A 42 -5.99 2.01 10.68
CA LEU A 42 -4.64 1.58 11.07
C LEU A 42 -3.75 1.34 9.85
N GLY A 43 -2.53 1.87 9.89
CA GLY A 43 -1.50 1.62 8.91
C GLY A 43 -0.72 0.33 9.17
N PHE A 44 0.40 0.20 8.45
CA PHE A 44 1.40 -0.82 8.67
C PHE A 44 2.38 -0.35 9.76
N ALA A 45 3.02 -1.29 10.46
CA ALA A 45 4.06 -0.95 11.42
C ALA A 45 5.32 -0.41 10.72
N GLY A 46 5.53 -0.80 9.47
CA GLY A 46 6.63 -0.32 8.64
C GLY A 46 6.45 -0.77 7.19
N LEU A 47 6.96 0.03 6.27
CA LEU A 47 6.98 -0.27 4.83
C LEU A 47 8.37 0.08 4.29
N ASP A 48 9.04 -0.89 3.68
CA ASP A 48 10.34 -0.66 3.05
C ASP A 48 10.15 -0.07 1.65
N PHE A 49 9.90 1.24 1.62
CA PHE A 49 9.67 1.96 0.38
C PHE A 49 10.90 2.01 -0.54
N ALA A 50 12.11 1.86 0.01
CA ALA A 50 13.34 1.83 -0.78
C ALA A 50 13.44 0.56 -1.64
N SER A 51 12.85 -0.54 -1.18
CA SER A 51 12.76 -1.83 -1.89
C SER A 51 11.53 -1.96 -2.79
N LEU A 52 10.79 -0.87 -3.05
CA LEU A 52 9.61 -0.90 -3.90
C LEU A 52 9.95 -1.34 -5.33
N SER A 53 9.21 -2.33 -5.80
CA SER A 53 9.25 -2.84 -7.17
C SER A 53 7.93 -2.56 -7.89
N ALA A 54 7.97 -2.53 -9.22
CA ALA A 54 6.79 -2.28 -10.03
C ALA A 54 6.78 -3.19 -11.27
N ALA A 55 5.62 -3.78 -11.56
CA ALA A 55 5.37 -4.61 -12.72
C ALA A 55 4.07 -4.19 -13.40
N TYR A 56 4.08 -4.08 -14.73
CA TYR A 56 2.90 -3.69 -15.51
C TYR A 56 2.37 -4.86 -16.33
N ASP A 57 1.07 -5.08 -16.23
CA ASP A 57 0.29 -6.04 -17.02
C ASP A 57 -0.89 -5.30 -17.68
N PRO A 58 -0.97 -5.22 -19.01
CA PRO A 58 -2.07 -4.51 -19.68
C PRO A 58 -3.47 -4.99 -19.32
N ALA A 59 -3.64 -6.25 -18.91
CA ALA A 59 -4.93 -6.81 -18.54
C ALA A 59 -5.34 -6.48 -17.09
N ARG A 60 -4.38 -6.21 -16.21
CA ARG A 60 -4.62 -5.98 -14.76
C ARG A 60 -4.33 -4.56 -14.31
N GLY A 61 -3.25 -3.96 -14.80
CA GLY A 61 -2.78 -2.62 -14.44
C GLY A 61 -1.31 -2.62 -14.00
N LEU A 62 -0.94 -1.57 -13.25
CA LEU A 62 0.37 -1.48 -12.62
C LEU A 62 0.27 -2.07 -11.21
N THR A 63 1.04 -3.11 -10.92
CA THR A 63 1.22 -3.62 -9.56
C THR A 63 2.52 -3.07 -9.00
N VAL A 64 2.47 -2.52 -7.79
CA VAL A 64 3.66 -2.21 -6.99
C VAL A 64 3.72 -3.12 -5.79
N SER A 65 4.92 -3.59 -5.46
CA SER A 65 5.14 -4.52 -4.37
C SER A 65 6.33 -4.08 -3.54
N LEU A 66 6.19 -4.15 -2.22
CA LEU A 66 7.22 -3.78 -1.27
C LEU A 66 7.12 -4.63 0.00
N PRO A 67 8.25 -4.94 0.65
CA PRO A 67 8.25 -5.54 1.97
C PRO A 67 7.68 -4.58 3.02
N GLY A 68 7.08 -5.14 4.07
CA GLY A 68 6.58 -4.39 5.20
C GLY A 68 6.46 -5.24 6.46
N THR A 69 5.97 -4.61 7.51
CA THR A 69 5.68 -5.26 8.79
C THR A 69 4.34 -4.82 9.31
N VAL A 70 3.59 -5.73 9.92
CA VAL A 70 2.32 -5.46 10.61
C VAL A 70 2.49 -5.76 12.10
N TYR A 71 1.90 -4.93 12.97
CA TYR A 71 1.86 -5.20 14.40
C TYR A 71 0.59 -5.99 14.73
N LEU A 72 0.75 -7.16 15.36
CA LEU A 72 -0.35 -7.99 15.80
C LEU A 72 -0.41 -7.99 17.33
N PRO A 73 -1.31 -7.20 17.95
CA PRO A 73 -1.33 -7.04 19.41
C PRO A 73 -1.60 -8.36 20.15
N GLU A 74 -2.34 -9.28 19.55
CA GLU A 74 -2.64 -10.58 20.15
C GLU A 74 -1.44 -11.53 20.18
N GLU A 75 -0.53 -11.38 19.22
CA GLU A 75 0.68 -12.19 19.11
C GLU A 75 1.85 -11.57 19.90
N GLY A 76 1.79 -10.27 20.21
CA GLY A 76 2.81 -9.55 20.95
C GLY A 76 4.08 -9.26 20.14
N PHE A 77 4.09 -9.52 18.83
CA PHE A 77 5.19 -9.25 17.92
C PHE A 77 4.71 -8.73 16.55
N SER A 78 5.65 -8.22 15.76
CA SER A 78 5.43 -7.78 14.38
C SER A 78 5.70 -8.90 13.38
N ASN A 79 4.82 -9.07 12.39
CA ASN A 79 4.98 -10.04 11.31
C ASN A 79 5.42 -9.37 10.01
N SER A 80 6.35 -10.01 9.30
CA SER A 80 6.79 -9.57 7.97
C SER A 80 5.74 -9.91 6.92
N ILE A 81 5.52 -8.97 6.01
CA ILE A 81 4.58 -9.10 4.90
C ILE A 81 5.20 -8.59 3.60
N VAL A 82 4.60 -8.96 2.47
CA VAL A 82 4.69 -8.23 1.22
C VAL A 82 3.35 -7.54 0.97
N LEU A 83 3.38 -6.22 0.81
CA LEU A 83 2.22 -5.45 0.36
C LEU A 83 2.27 -5.32 -1.16
N SER A 84 1.24 -5.79 -1.84
CA SER A 84 1.06 -5.64 -3.28
C SER A 84 -0.15 -4.75 -3.57
N VAL A 85 0.05 -3.63 -4.26
CA VAL A 85 -1.02 -2.70 -4.66
C VAL A 85 -1.16 -2.71 -6.17
N THR A 86 -2.30 -3.18 -6.67
CA THR A 86 -2.63 -3.20 -8.10
C THR A 86 -3.52 -2.02 -8.47
N ILE A 87 -3.08 -1.25 -9.46
CA ILE A 87 -3.71 -0.01 -9.90
C ILE A 87 -4.16 -0.18 -11.35
N ASN A 88 -5.46 -0.35 -11.54
CA ASN A 88 -6.06 -0.37 -12.86
C ASN A 88 -6.37 1.06 -13.33
N GLN A 89 -5.58 1.57 -14.26
CA GLN A 89 -5.69 2.96 -14.72
C GLN A 89 -6.93 3.22 -15.59
N ALA A 90 -7.50 2.18 -16.20
CA ALA A 90 -8.66 2.30 -17.07
C ALA A 90 -9.96 2.37 -16.26
N THR A 91 -10.08 1.54 -15.22
CA THR A 91 -11.27 1.50 -14.35
C THR A 91 -11.15 2.40 -13.13
N GLY A 92 -9.93 2.74 -12.74
CA GLY A 92 -9.64 3.42 -11.48
C GLY A 92 -9.61 2.51 -10.26
N ALA A 93 -9.72 1.18 -10.42
CA ALA A 93 -9.60 0.27 -9.28
C ALA A 93 -8.19 0.33 -8.66
N VAL A 94 -8.14 0.38 -7.33
CA VAL A 94 -6.92 0.27 -6.54
C VAL A 94 -7.17 -0.81 -5.51
N GLU A 95 -6.49 -1.94 -5.66
CA GLU A 95 -6.66 -3.13 -4.84
C GLU A 95 -5.34 -3.41 -4.11
N ALA A 96 -5.43 -3.78 -2.85
CA ALA A 96 -4.28 -4.12 -2.03
C ALA A 96 -4.40 -5.57 -1.55
N ASP A 97 -3.29 -6.29 -1.64
CA ASP A 97 -3.15 -7.65 -1.15
C ASP A 97 -1.93 -7.73 -0.22
N ILE A 98 -2.04 -8.55 0.81
CA ILE A 98 -1.03 -8.69 1.86
C ILE A 98 -0.68 -10.17 1.97
N GLU A 99 0.55 -10.51 1.62
CA GLU A 99 1.07 -11.87 1.73
C GLU A 99 2.00 -11.96 2.95
N PRO A 100 1.72 -12.83 3.94
CA PRO A 100 2.64 -13.09 5.03
C PRO A 100 3.92 -13.74 4.51
N VAL A 101 5.08 -13.20 4.88
CA VAL A 101 6.36 -13.86 4.63
C VAL A 101 6.60 -14.73 5.86
N GLY A 102 6.37 -16.05 5.71
CA GLY A 102 6.52 -17.01 6.80
C GLY A 102 7.87 -16.87 7.52
N ARG A 103 7.87 -17.18 8.83
CA ARG A 103 9.06 -17.09 9.70
C ARG A 103 10.30 -17.73 9.05
N GLU A 104 11.40 -16.97 9.01
CA GLU A 104 12.74 -17.53 9.19
C GLU A 104 13.04 -17.69 10.69
#